data_AF-A0A2J7TJ49-F1
#
_entry.id   AF-A0A2J7TJ49-F1
#
_cell.length_a   1.000
_cell.length_b   1.000
_cell.length_c   1.000
_cell.angle_alpha   90.00
_cell.angle_beta   90.00
_cell.angle_gamma   90.00
#
_symmetry.space_group_name_H-M   'P 1'
#
loop_
_entity.id
_entity.type
_entity.pdbx_description
1 polymer ?
#
loop_
_entity_poly.entity_id
_entity_poly.type
_entity_poly.pdbx_seq_one_letter_code
_entity_poly.pdbx_strand_id
1 'polypeptide(L)'
;MTLVGVVRGEEFSVGLFADESGKSLRLRIGEADDGGWTVRSVGPRSATLEKETREVTLELPARDAEIASEPPPAMAALNGASEERVIPRLRGRLGRAEESPSGE
;
A
#
# COMPACT_ATOMS: atom_id res chain seq x y z
N MET A 1 12.68 -4.62 4.73
CA MET A 1 13.45 -4.54 3.46
C MET A 1 12.69 -3.71 2.43
N THR A 2 13.37 -2.72 1.84
CA THR A 2 12.80 -1.84 0.79
C THR A 2 13.72 -1.79 -0.42
N LEU A 3 13.15 -1.80 -1.63
CA LEU A 3 13.91 -1.63 -2.88
C LEU A 3 14.23 -0.15 -3.11
N VAL A 4 15.52 0.19 -3.08
CA VAL A 4 16.01 1.57 -3.22
C VAL A 4 16.49 1.83 -4.65
N GLY A 5 17.00 0.80 -5.31
CA GLY A 5 17.64 0.94 -6.62
C GLY A 5 17.74 -0.38 -7.36
N VAL A 6 17.88 -0.29 -8.67
CA VAL A 6 18.32 -1.41 -9.51
C VAL A 6 19.53 -0.98 -10.31
N VAL A 7 20.56 -1.80 -10.32
CA VAL A 7 21.76 -1.63 -11.15
C VAL A 7 21.74 -2.70 -12.23
N ARG A 8 21.58 -2.28 -13.48
CA ARG A 8 21.69 -3.16 -14.65
C ARG A 8 23.02 -2.92 -15.35
N GLY A 9 23.80 -3.99 -15.49
CA GLY A 9 24.89 -4.11 -16.45
C GLY A 9 24.43 -4.89 -17.68
N GLU A 10 25.32 -5.02 -18.66
CA GLU A 10 25.03 -5.71 -19.93
C GLU A 10 24.71 -7.20 -19.74
N GLU A 11 25.37 -7.84 -18.77
CA GLU A 11 25.23 -9.27 -18.48
C GLU A 11 24.70 -9.58 -17.06
N PHE A 12 24.47 -8.55 -16.23
CA PHE A 12 24.05 -8.77 -14.85
C PHE A 12 23.05 -7.73 -14.37
N SER A 13 22.17 -8.13 -13.45
CA SER A 13 21.23 -7.25 -12.76
C SER A 13 21.38 -7.42 -11.25
N VAL A 14 21.48 -6.31 -10.53
CA VAL A 14 21.63 -6.27 -9.07
C VAL A 14 20.53 -5.38 -8.50
N GLY A 15 19.81 -5.86 -7.50
CA GLY A 15 18.90 -5.06 -6.70
C GLY A 15 19.65 -4.42 -5.53
N LEU A 16 19.42 -3.12 -5.31
CA LEU A 16 19.88 -2.39 -4.14
C LEU A 16 18.72 -2.27 -3.15
N PHE A 17 18.87 -2.95 -2.01
CA PHE A 17 17.88 -3.03 -0.95
C PHE A 17 18.37 -2.29 0.28
N ALA A 18 17.46 -1.69 1.05
CA ALA A 18 17.74 -1.19 2.38
C ALA A 18 17.07 -2.09 3.42
N ASP A 19 17.85 -2.49 4.41
CA ASP A 19 17.34 -3.13 5.62
C ASP A 19 16.67 -2.10 6.55
N GLU A 20 15.91 -2.59 7.54
CA GLU A 20 15.23 -1.80 8.58
C GLU A 20 16.23 -0.99 9.40
N SER A 21 17.48 -1.47 9.50
CA SER A 21 18.61 -0.78 10.12
C SER A 21 19.17 0.37 9.27
N GLY A 22 18.63 0.62 8.07
CA GLY A 22 19.16 1.58 7.10
C GLY A 22 20.43 1.12 6.38
N LYS A 23 20.85 -0.14 6.58
CA LYS A 23 22.00 -0.72 5.90
C LYS A 23 21.62 -1.03 4.45
N SER A 24 22.43 -0.58 3.51
CA SER A 24 22.25 -0.89 2.09
C SER A 24 22.88 -2.25 1.74
N LEU A 25 22.11 -3.14 1.15
CA LEU A 25 22.53 -4.44 0.64
C LEU A 25 22.38 -4.51 -0.88
N ARG A 26 23.35 -5.14 -1.53
CA ARG A 26 23.37 -5.36 -2.97
C ARG A 26 23.22 -6.86 -3.20
N LEU A 27 22.09 -7.26 -3.75
CA LEU A 27 21.77 -8.67 -3.97
C LEU A 27 21.56 -8.93 -5.47
N ARG A 28 22.16 -10.01 -5.95
CA ARG A 28 22.00 -10.49 -7.34
C ARG A 28 20.87 -11.51 -7.43
N ILE A 29 20.39 -11.76 -8.64
CA ILE A 29 19.44 -12.85 -8.89
C ILE A 29 20.05 -14.18 -8.42
N GLY A 30 19.31 -14.89 -7.57
CA GLY A 30 19.74 -16.13 -6.93
C GLY A 30 20.48 -15.94 -5.60
N GLU A 31 20.81 -14.71 -5.20
CA GLU A 31 21.43 -14.45 -3.90
C GLU A 31 20.41 -14.16 -2.81
N ALA A 32 20.77 -14.61 -1.60
CA ALA A 32 19.98 -14.44 -0.40
C ALA A 32 20.64 -13.42 0.54
N ASP A 33 19.81 -12.59 1.17
CA ASP A 33 20.19 -11.78 2.33
C ASP A 33 20.27 -12.62 3.62
N ASP A 34 20.92 -12.08 4.64
CA ASP A 34 21.00 -12.64 6.00
C ASP A 34 19.60 -12.88 6.61
N GLY A 35 18.61 -12.06 6.24
CA GLY A 35 17.21 -12.23 6.63
C GLY A 35 16.44 -13.33 5.88
N GLY A 36 17.09 -14.08 4.99
CA GLY A 36 16.51 -15.21 4.23
C GLY A 36 15.73 -14.81 2.99
N TRP A 37 15.86 -13.57 2.52
CA TRP A 37 15.22 -13.09 1.30
C TRP A 37 16.10 -13.37 0.08
N THR A 38 15.60 -14.19 -0.84
CA THR A 38 16.29 -14.56 -2.08
C THR A 38 15.74 -13.76 -3.25
N VAL A 39 16.61 -13.11 -4.02
CA VAL A 39 16.18 -12.38 -5.23
C VAL A 39 15.86 -13.39 -6.33
N ARG A 40 14.61 -13.45 -6.78
CA ARG A 40 14.17 -14.30 -7.89
C ARG A 40 14.29 -13.61 -9.24
N SER A 41 13.96 -12.33 -9.30
CA SER A 41 13.98 -11.57 -10.55
C SER A 41 14.23 -10.09 -10.29
N VAL A 42 14.90 -9.43 -11.23
CA VAL A 42 15.18 -7.99 -11.17
C VAL A 42 14.76 -7.33 -12.48
N GLY A 43 13.65 -6.61 -12.41
CA GLY A 43 13.13 -5.73 -13.45
C GLY A 43 13.84 -4.37 -13.49
N PRO A 44 13.49 -3.48 -14.42
CA PRO A 44 14.11 -2.16 -14.55
C PRO A 44 13.76 -1.21 -13.40
N ARG A 45 12.60 -1.39 -12.77
CA ARG A 45 12.11 -0.61 -11.62
C ARG A 45 11.42 -1.48 -10.57
N SER A 46 11.63 -2.77 -10.61
CA SER A 46 10.97 -3.74 -9.72
C SER A 46 11.91 -4.90 -9.43
N ALA A 47 11.73 -5.56 -8.30
CA ALA A 47 12.47 -6.76 -7.94
C ALA A 47 11.56 -7.72 -7.17
N THR A 48 11.58 -8.99 -7.57
CA THR A 48 10.83 -10.05 -6.91
C THR A 48 11.75 -10.78 -5.95
N LEU A 49 11.35 -10.86 -4.70
CA LEU A 49 12.05 -11.58 -3.65
C LEU A 49 11.16 -12.70 -3.09
N GLU A 50 11.79 -13.81 -2.77
CA GLU A 50 11.15 -14.97 -2.19
C GLU A 50 11.79 -15.27 -0.83
N LYS A 51 10.96 -15.54 0.17
CA LYS A 51 11.38 -16.04 1.47
C LYS A 51 10.50 -17.20 1.88
N GLU A 52 11.08 -18.40 1.96
CA GLU A 52 10.43 -19.66 2.34
C GLU A 52 9.19 -20.00 1.49
N THR A 53 8.03 -19.40 1.82
CA THR A 53 6.75 -19.58 1.11
C THR A 53 6.10 -18.25 0.70
N ARG A 54 6.77 -17.12 0.97
CA ARG A 54 6.28 -15.77 0.72
C ARG A 54 7.06 -15.14 -0.42
N GLU A 55 6.35 -14.84 -1.50
CA GLU A 55 6.88 -14.05 -2.61
C GLU A 55 6.41 -12.60 -2.46
N VAL A 56 7.32 -11.65 -2.60
CA VAL A 56 7.04 -10.22 -2.55
C VAL A 56 7.71 -9.55 -3.74
N THR A 57 6.92 -8.82 -4.53
CA THR A 57 7.46 -7.94 -5.55
C THR A 57 7.55 -6.53 -4.99
N LEU A 58 8.77 -6.00 -4.93
CA LEU A 58 9.06 -4.63 -4.54
C LEU A 58 9.21 -3.78 -5.78
N GLU A 59 8.57 -2.63 -5.80
CA GLU A 59 8.68 -1.65 -6.88
C GLU A 59 9.41 -0.41 -6.38
N LEU A 60 10.25 0.18 -7.23
CA LEU A 60 10.88 1.45 -6.89
C LEU A 60 9.77 2.51 -6.80
N PRO A 61 9.67 3.24 -5.67
CA PRO A 61 8.73 4.35 -5.59
C PRO A 61 8.98 5.32 -6.75
N ALA A 62 7.90 5.84 -7.33
CA ALA A 62 8.02 6.98 -8.22
C ALA A 62 8.76 8.09 -7.47
N ARG A 63 9.52 8.94 -8.17
CA ARG A 63 10.26 10.03 -7.50
C ARG A 63 9.33 10.98 -6.72
N ASP A 64 8.04 10.91 -7.01
CA ASP A 64 6.94 11.68 -6.44
C ASP A 64 6.03 10.86 -5.50
N ALA A 65 6.34 9.57 -5.26
CA ALA A 65 5.56 8.74 -4.34
C ALA A 65 6.06 8.97 -2.91
N GLU A 66 5.48 9.97 -2.25
CA GLU A 66 5.47 10.05 -0.79
C GLU A 66 5.05 8.68 -0.23
N ILE A 67 5.96 8.12 0.57
CA ILE A 67 5.91 6.89 1.36
C ILE A 67 4.49 6.31 1.56
N ALA A 68 4.08 5.40 0.66
CA ALA A 68 2.98 4.49 0.93
C ALA A 68 3.55 3.18 1.50
N SER A 69 3.86 3.18 2.80
CA SER A 69 3.96 1.94 3.57
C SER A 69 2.54 1.39 3.75
N GLU A 70 1.96 0.82 2.71
CA GLU A 70 0.68 0.10 2.81
C GLU A 70 0.94 -1.38 3.15
N PRO A 71 0.45 -1.88 4.29
CA PRO A 71 0.47 -3.32 4.59
C PRO A 71 -0.42 -4.09 3.61
N PRO A 72 -0.18 -5.40 3.41
CA PRO A 72 -0.91 -6.21 2.43
C PRO A 72 -2.44 -6.18 2.69
N PRO A 73 -3.28 -6.15 1.64
CA PRO A 73 -4.72 -6.10 1.78
C PRO A 73 -5.26 -7.51 2.14
N ALA A 74 -5.06 -7.93 3.38
CA ALA A 74 -5.73 -9.10 3.95
C ALA A 74 -6.98 -8.73 4.77
N MET A 75 -7.34 -7.45 4.85
CA MET A 75 -8.48 -6.97 5.65
C MET A 75 -9.39 -5.99 4.88
N ALA A 76 -9.58 -6.18 3.57
CA ALA A 76 -10.64 -5.46 2.83
C ALA A 76 -11.97 -6.22 2.80
N ALA A 77 -12.11 -7.31 3.56
CA ALA A 77 -13.22 -8.24 3.44
C ALA A 77 -13.98 -8.45 4.75
N LEU A 78 -14.44 -7.40 5.46
CA LEU A 78 -15.53 -7.54 6.47
C LEU A 78 -16.07 -6.23 7.09
N ASN A 79 -16.04 -5.09 6.42
CA ASN A 79 -16.86 -3.95 6.87
C ASN A 79 -17.53 -3.31 5.63
N GLY A 80 -18.76 -3.69 5.30
CA GLY A 80 -19.93 -3.24 6.07
C GLY A 80 -20.29 -1.85 5.55
N ALA A 81 -20.88 -1.76 4.37
CA ALA A 81 -22.31 -1.51 4.20
C ALA A 81 -22.72 -0.06 4.52
N SER A 82 -23.39 0.51 3.51
CA SER A 82 -24.38 1.59 3.57
C SER A 82 -23.92 2.99 4.00
N GLU A 83 -23.82 3.84 2.97
CA GLU A 83 -24.54 5.11 2.87
C GLU A 83 -24.57 6.02 4.10
N GLU A 84 -23.70 7.03 4.13
CA GLU A 84 -24.11 8.36 4.59
C GLU A 84 -23.05 9.41 4.24
N ARG A 85 -23.27 10.17 3.16
CA ARG A 85 -22.71 11.54 3.05
C ARG A 85 -23.42 12.36 1.97
N VAL A 86 -24.62 12.81 2.30
CA VAL A 86 -25.13 14.07 1.74
C VAL A 86 -25.23 15.08 2.88
N ILE A 87 -24.23 15.94 2.91
CA ILE A 87 -24.03 17.05 3.85
C ILE A 87 -25.22 18.04 3.83
N PRO A 88 -25.52 18.67 4.99
CA PRO A 88 -26.74 19.42 5.23
C PRO A 88 -26.69 20.79 4.55
N ARG A 89 -27.65 21.07 3.66
CA ARG A 89 -27.89 22.42 3.13
C ARG A 89 -29.07 23.05 3.85
N LEU A 90 -28.73 23.90 4.80
CA LEU A 90 -29.56 24.90 5.45
C LEU A 90 -30.51 25.58 4.44
N ARG A 91 -31.79 25.21 4.49
CA ARG A 91 -32.87 26.02 3.95
C ARG A 91 -33.95 26.12 5.02
N GLY A 92 -33.84 27.18 5.83
CA GLY A 92 -34.94 27.58 6.67
C GLY A 92 -36.17 27.86 5.82
N ARG A 93 -37.34 27.38 6.28
CA ARG A 93 -38.52 28.22 6.52
C ARG A 93 -39.71 27.31 6.93
N LEU A 94 -40.10 27.50 8.18
CA LEU A 94 -41.45 27.40 8.74
C LEU A 94 -41.98 26.02 9.15
N GLY A 95 -41.71 25.70 10.43
CA GLY A 95 -42.76 25.64 11.45
C GLY A 95 -43.92 24.69 11.18
N ARG A 96 -43.79 23.46 11.69
CA ARG A 96 -44.91 22.63 12.13
C ARG A 96 -45.33 23.09 13.53
N ALA A 97 -46.60 23.38 13.70
CA ALA A 97 -47.39 23.20 14.92
C ALA A 97 -48.77 22.78 14.37
N GLU A 98 -49.24 21.53 14.53
CA GLU A 98 -49.85 21.01 15.78
C GLU A 98 -50.72 22.14 16.35
N GLU A 99 -52.04 22.18 16.10
CA GLU A 99 -53.03 21.74 17.09
C GLU A 99 -54.44 21.94 16.49
N SER A 100 -55.32 20.93 16.57
CA SER A 100 -56.75 21.07 16.93
C SER A 100 -57.43 19.69 16.89
N PRO A 101 -57.73 19.06 18.03
CA PRO A 101 -58.67 17.94 18.09
C PRO A 101 -60.12 18.43 17.95
N SER A 102 -60.96 17.61 17.31
CA SER A 102 -62.43 17.72 17.39
C SER A 102 -62.92 17.62 18.84
N GLY A 103 -63.84 18.50 19.24
CA GLY A 103 -64.58 18.35 20.49
C GLY A 103 -65.42 19.58 20.84
N GLU A 104 -66.74 19.42 20.68
CA GLU A 104 -67.88 20.17 21.23
C GLU A 104 -68.27 21.55 20.65
#